data_AF-A0A6P6DUN5-F1
#
_entry.id   AF-A0A6P6DUN5-F1
#
_cell.length_a   1.000
_cell.length_b   1.000
_cell.length_c   1.000
_cell.angle_alpha   90.00
_cell.angle_beta   90.00
_cell.angle_gamma   90.00
#
_symmetry.space_group_name_H-M   'P 1'
#
loop_
_entity.id
_entity.type
_entity.pdbx_description
1 polymer ?
#
loop_
_entity_poly.entity_id
_entity_poly.type
_entity_poly.pdbx_seq_one_letter_code
_entity_poly.pdbx_strand_id
1 'polypeptide(L)'
;MWPVLAALLCLGLCWSQGVSTRKRMPKPTVPRCKADILIPTMTSRTAGRYSCSYRSGGRWSEPSDGLDLVVTGMYDTPTLQVHPGPEVTLGESVTLYCHLETATSMFFLLKEGRSSHVREGWGPVQAEFPLGPVTAAHQGTYRCFGSYNSHSWSFPSEPVELVVTGDGNTSFSLLDPTSPAAAADAWEPCAMNTESGAQKDPVLWDFTTQNLLRLGLALLVLVALVLLLVEDCKSRKRVRVRAHGATSREHRGRRGRRVPTGTGGLA
;
A
#
# COMPACT_ATOMS: atom_id res chain seq x y z
N MET A 1 -84.43 7.23 -4.70
CA MET A 1 -83.52 7.81 -5.72
C MET A 1 -82.59 8.88 -5.11
N TRP A 2 -81.87 8.56 -4.04
CA TRP A 2 -80.79 9.41 -3.48
C TRP A 2 -79.47 8.69 -3.10
N PRO A 3 -79.29 7.35 -3.20
CA PRO A 3 -78.01 6.73 -2.82
C PRO A 3 -76.98 6.63 -3.97
N VAL A 4 -77.36 6.85 -5.23
CA VAL A 4 -76.45 6.65 -6.38
C VAL A 4 -75.69 7.93 -6.78
N LEU A 5 -76.25 9.12 -6.54
CA LEU A 5 -75.57 10.40 -6.81
C LEU A 5 -74.46 10.74 -5.79
N ALA A 6 -74.52 10.19 -4.57
CA ALA A 6 -73.46 10.39 -3.57
C ALA A 6 -72.17 9.62 -3.92
N ALA A 7 -72.28 8.48 -4.60
CA ALA A 7 -71.13 7.65 -4.96
C ALA A 7 -70.26 8.25 -6.08
N LEU A 8 -70.87 9.04 -7.00
CA LEU A 8 -70.14 9.63 -8.13
C LEU A 8 -69.36 10.91 -7.77
N LEU A 9 -69.78 11.66 -6.74
CA LEU A 9 -69.03 12.81 -6.23
C LEU A 9 -67.79 12.40 -5.41
N CYS A 10 -67.81 11.23 -4.75
CA CYS A 10 -66.65 10.73 -4.02
C CYS A 10 -65.53 10.18 -4.93
N LEU A 11 -65.87 9.58 -6.08
CA LEU A 11 -64.87 9.09 -7.03
C LEU A 11 -64.24 10.22 -7.86
N GLY A 12 -64.97 11.33 -8.08
CA GLY A 12 -64.45 12.50 -8.80
C GLY A 12 -63.44 13.36 -8.02
N LEU A 13 -63.37 13.24 -6.69
CA LEU A 13 -62.53 14.11 -5.84
C LEU A 13 -61.27 13.45 -5.27
N CYS A 14 -61.07 12.14 -5.43
CA CYS A 14 -59.85 11.47 -4.95
C CYS A 14 -58.84 11.15 -6.06
N TRP A 15 -58.95 11.81 -7.22
CA TRP A 15 -57.95 11.75 -8.30
C TRP A 15 -57.12 13.04 -8.43
N SER A 16 -56.89 13.80 -7.35
CA SER A 16 -56.11 15.05 -7.53
C SER A 16 -54.99 15.33 -6.54
N GLN A 17 -54.76 14.55 -5.47
CA GLN A 17 -53.62 14.83 -4.58
C GLN A 17 -52.93 13.57 -4.06
N GLY A 18 -52.00 13.08 -4.87
CA GLY A 18 -50.95 12.15 -4.47
C GLY A 18 -49.64 12.53 -5.16
N VAL A 19 -49.30 13.82 -5.15
CA VAL A 19 -48.01 14.33 -5.63
C VAL A 19 -46.92 13.55 -4.91
N SER A 20 -46.20 12.74 -5.67
CA SER A 20 -44.96 12.08 -5.25
C SER A 20 -43.92 13.16 -4.98
N THR A 21 -43.98 13.74 -3.78
CA THR A 21 -42.85 14.50 -3.27
C THR A 21 -41.78 13.47 -2.97
N ARG A 22 -40.82 13.32 -3.89
CA ARG A 22 -39.50 12.78 -3.59
C ARG A 22 -38.94 13.64 -2.45
N LYS A 23 -39.24 13.26 -1.20
CA LYS A 23 -38.65 13.90 -0.02
C LYS A 23 -37.15 13.80 -0.25
N ARG A 24 -36.52 14.93 -0.58
CA ARG A 24 -35.07 15.04 -0.51
C ARG A 24 -34.77 14.85 0.96
N MET A 25 -34.38 13.63 1.31
CA MET A 25 -33.85 13.29 2.61
C MET A 25 -32.80 14.35 2.94
N PRO A 26 -32.86 15.03 4.08
CA PRO A 26 -31.75 15.87 4.52
C PRO A 26 -30.50 15.00 4.47
N LYS A 27 -29.45 15.49 3.81
CA LYS A 27 -28.15 14.80 3.80
C LYS A 27 -27.77 14.61 5.28
N PRO A 28 -27.65 13.36 5.79
CA PRO A 28 -27.38 13.17 7.20
C PRO A 28 -26.08 13.85 7.56
N THR A 29 -26.09 14.68 8.60
CA THR A 29 -24.91 15.41 9.11
C THR A 29 -23.87 14.46 9.73
N VAL A 30 -24.15 13.15 9.77
CA VAL A 30 -23.25 12.12 10.28
C VAL A 30 -23.17 10.98 9.24
N PRO A 31 -21.99 10.65 8.71
CA PRO A 31 -21.81 9.50 7.84
C PRO A 31 -21.99 8.23 8.67
N ARG A 32 -23.14 7.58 8.54
CA ARG A 32 -23.53 6.41 9.36
C ARG A 32 -22.84 5.09 8.97
N CYS A 33 -21.99 5.11 7.95
CA CYS A 33 -21.34 3.92 7.40
C CYS A 33 -19.85 4.21 7.13
N LYS A 34 -19.05 4.34 8.18
CA LYS A 34 -17.59 4.37 8.06
C LYS A 34 -17.05 2.97 8.36
N ALA A 35 -16.03 2.56 7.61
CA ALA A 35 -15.26 1.37 7.89
C ALA A 35 -13.87 1.81 8.31
N ASP A 36 -13.37 1.25 9.40
CA ASP A 36 -12.02 1.52 9.88
C ASP A 36 -11.06 0.51 9.28
N ILE A 37 -9.99 1.01 8.65
CA ILE A 37 -8.93 0.19 8.05
C ILE A 37 -7.68 0.40 8.90
N LEU A 38 -7.16 -0.68 9.48
CA LEU A 38 -5.94 -0.66 10.28
C LEU A 38 -4.73 -1.02 9.42
N ILE A 39 -3.74 -0.14 9.39
CA ILE A 39 -2.41 -0.41 8.86
C ILE A 39 -1.49 -0.61 10.07
N PRO A 40 -1.16 -1.87 10.45
CA PRO A 40 -0.50 -2.15 11.72
C PRO A 40 0.94 -1.65 11.78
N THR A 41 1.60 -1.49 10.63
CA THR A 41 2.99 -1.02 10.57
C THR A 41 3.20 -0.24 9.28
N MET A 42 3.77 0.96 9.39
CA MET A 42 4.19 1.75 8.23
C MET A 42 5.54 1.27 7.73
N THR A 43 5.56 0.82 6.48
CA THR A 43 6.76 0.39 5.76
C THR A 43 6.75 0.97 4.35
N SER A 44 7.88 0.89 3.64
CA SER A 44 7.95 1.28 2.22
C SER A 44 7.01 0.49 1.31
N ARG A 45 6.52 -0.70 1.74
CA ARG A 45 5.57 -1.52 0.98
C ARG A 45 4.12 -1.09 1.17
N THR A 46 3.81 -0.47 2.30
CA THR A 46 2.48 0.07 2.61
C THR A 46 2.37 1.55 2.30
N ALA A 47 3.46 2.21 1.95
CA ALA A 47 3.45 3.57 1.44
C ALA A 47 2.92 3.57 -0.01
N GLY A 48 2.05 4.51 -0.35
CA GLY A 48 1.36 4.53 -1.64
C GLY A 48 0.08 5.34 -1.62
N ARG A 49 -0.62 5.38 -2.76
CA ARG A 49 -1.89 6.06 -2.92
C ARG A 49 -3.07 5.11 -2.71
N TYR A 50 -3.93 5.44 -1.76
CA TYR A 50 -5.11 4.65 -1.38
C TYR A 50 -6.39 5.32 -1.86
N SER A 51 -7.35 4.55 -2.35
CA SER A 51 -8.71 5.04 -2.61
C SER A 51 -9.74 4.05 -2.08
N CYS A 52 -10.91 4.54 -1.70
CA CYS A 52 -11.99 3.76 -1.13
C CYS A 52 -13.14 3.62 -2.14
N SER A 53 -13.74 2.44 -2.21
CA SER A 53 -15.02 2.22 -2.88
C SER A 53 -15.88 1.30 -2.00
N TYR A 54 -17.19 1.44 -2.11
CA TYR A 54 -18.14 0.61 -1.34
C TYR A 54 -19.18 -0.01 -2.27
N ARG A 55 -19.81 -1.10 -1.80
CA ARG A 55 -20.84 -1.81 -2.56
C ARG A 55 -22.22 -1.58 -1.95
N SER A 56 -23.18 -1.16 -2.77
CA SER A 56 -24.58 -1.01 -2.38
C SER A 56 -25.49 -1.65 -3.42
N GLY A 57 -26.41 -2.53 -3.00
CA GLY A 57 -27.39 -3.17 -3.88
C GLY A 57 -26.79 -3.89 -5.09
N GLY A 58 -25.59 -4.47 -4.95
CA GLY A 58 -24.88 -5.21 -6.02
C GLY A 58 -24.02 -4.36 -6.95
N ARG A 59 -23.97 -3.03 -6.80
CA ARG A 59 -23.13 -2.11 -7.58
C ARG A 59 -22.01 -1.50 -6.73
N TRP A 60 -20.82 -1.35 -7.32
CA TRP A 60 -19.71 -0.61 -6.72
C TRP A 60 -19.86 0.90 -6.95
N SER A 61 -19.48 1.70 -5.96
CA SER A 61 -19.32 3.15 -6.10
C SER A 61 -18.13 3.48 -6.99
N GLU A 62 -18.05 4.73 -7.44
CA GLU A 62 -16.80 5.29 -7.94
C GLU A 62 -15.75 5.33 -6.80
N PRO A 63 -14.44 5.22 -7.13
CA PRO A 63 -13.38 5.40 -6.16
C PRO A 63 -13.38 6.83 -5.58
N SER A 64 -13.05 6.94 -4.29
CA SER A 64 -12.79 8.23 -3.64
C SER A 64 -11.54 8.89 -4.20
N ASP A 65 -11.34 10.15 -3.80
CA ASP A 65 -10.04 10.81 -3.92
C ASP A 65 -8.93 9.96 -3.29
N GLY A 66 -7.75 10.04 -3.89
CA GLY A 66 -6.58 9.29 -3.45
C GLY A 66 -5.94 9.91 -2.22
N LEU A 67 -5.68 9.10 -1.21
CA LEU A 67 -4.93 9.43 -0.01
C LEU A 67 -3.49 8.91 -0.16
N ASP A 68 -2.52 9.81 -0.22
CA ASP A 68 -1.11 9.44 -0.27
C ASP A 68 -0.58 9.16 1.14
N LEU A 69 -0.17 7.92 1.35
CA LEU A 69 0.41 7.43 2.58
C LEU A 69 1.93 7.37 2.40
N VAL A 70 2.67 8.09 3.23
CA VAL A 70 4.14 8.18 3.13
C VAL A 70 4.81 7.51 4.33
N VAL A 71 5.95 6.89 4.09
CA VAL A 71 6.84 6.40 5.15
C VAL A 71 7.96 7.43 5.37
N THR A 72 8.18 7.82 6.62
CA THR A 72 9.26 8.73 7.05
C THR A 72 10.30 7.95 7.87
N GLY A 73 11.46 8.54 8.15
CA GLY A 73 12.51 7.87 8.93
C GLY A 73 13.38 6.93 8.11
N MET A 74 13.50 7.19 6.82
CA MET A 74 14.33 6.38 5.93
C MET A 74 15.75 6.96 5.84
N TYR A 75 16.76 6.11 5.95
CA TYR A 75 18.16 6.44 5.65
C TYR A 75 18.70 7.66 6.43
N ASP A 76 18.95 8.79 5.75
CA ASP A 76 19.71 9.93 6.29
C ASP A 76 18.80 11.00 6.94
N THR A 77 19.43 11.99 7.60
CA THR A 77 18.76 13.12 8.25
C THR A 77 19.13 14.44 7.54
N PRO A 78 18.16 15.23 7.07
CA PRO A 78 18.41 16.51 6.43
C PRO A 78 18.73 17.60 7.46
N THR A 79 19.36 18.68 7.00
CA THR A 79 19.61 19.87 7.81
C THR A 79 18.60 20.95 7.45
N LEU A 80 17.95 21.53 8.46
CA LEU A 80 17.03 22.67 8.30
C LEU A 80 17.69 23.95 8.81
N GLN A 81 17.71 24.98 7.98
CA GLN A 81 18.20 26.31 8.31
C GLN A 81 17.12 27.35 8.07
N VAL A 82 17.24 28.50 8.75
CA VAL A 82 16.30 29.62 8.63
C VAL A 82 17.08 30.91 8.45
N HIS A 83 16.63 31.76 7.54
CA HIS A 83 17.18 33.09 7.28
C HIS A 83 16.08 34.15 7.40
N PRO A 84 16.33 35.31 8.05
CA PRO A 84 17.59 35.75 8.66
C PRO A 84 17.96 35.04 9.96
N GLY A 85 16.98 34.43 10.64
CA GLY A 85 17.15 33.69 11.88
C GLY A 85 15.83 33.13 12.40
N PRO A 86 15.86 32.39 13.52
CA PRO A 86 14.67 31.80 14.13
C PRO A 86 13.81 32.81 14.91
N GLU A 87 14.36 33.96 15.28
CA GLU A 87 13.66 35.04 15.97
C GLU A 87 13.55 36.24 15.02
N VAL A 88 12.32 36.64 14.72
CA VAL A 88 12.03 37.73 13.78
C VAL A 88 10.88 38.59 14.26
N THR A 89 10.74 39.77 13.68
CA THR A 89 9.64 40.70 13.93
C THR A 89 8.54 40.55 12.87
N LEU A 90 7.32 40.99 13.20
CA LEU A 90 6.19 40.98 12.27
C LEU A 90 6.54 41.71 10.96
N GLY A 91 6.22 41.09 9.83
CA GLY A 91 6.46 41.64 8.50
C GLY A 91 7.86 41.37 7.92
N GLU A 92 8.81 40.85 8.70
CA GLU A 92 10.10 40.42 8.15
C GLU A 92 9.95 39.23 7.21
N SER A 93 10.75 39.20 6.15
CA SER A 93 10.73 38.10 5.19
C SER A 93 11.61 36.96 5.66
N VAL A 94 11.02 35.77 5.82
CA VAL A 94 11.74 34.57 6.25
C VAL A 94 11.78 33.53 5.14
N THR A 95 12.91 32.87 4.99
CA THR A 95 13.08 31.69 4.13
C THR A 95 13.71 30.56 4.93
N LEU A 96 13.13 29.36 4.82
CA LEU A 96 13.72 28.13 5.35
C LEU A 96 14.42 27.36 4.24
N TYR A 97 15.51 26.70 4.58
CA TYR A 97 16.33 25.92 3.66
C TYR A 97 16.48 24.51 4.18
N CYS A 98 16.09 23.52 3.37
CA CYS A 98 16.30 22.11 3.68
C CYS A 98 17.39 21.55 2.79
N HIS A 99 18.42 20.95 3.38
CA HIS A 99 19.58 20.42 2.66
C HIS A 99 19.76 18.92 2.94
N LEU A 100 19.88 18.14 1.87
CA LEU A 100 20.27 16.72 1.93
C LEU A 100 20.85 16.25 0.59
N GLU A 101 22.12 15.87 0.59
CA GLU A 101 22.84 15.44 -0.63
C GLU A 101 22.34 14.13 -1.23
N THR A 102 21.81 13.24 -0.39
CA THR A 102 21.36 11.90 -0.81
C THR A 102 19.88 11.86 -1.20
N ALA A 103 19.16 12.97 -1.05
CA ALA A 103 17.80 13.10 -1.53
C ALA A 103 17.75 13.05 -3.07
N THR A 104 16.55 12.88 -3.63
CA THR A 104 16.33 13.01 -5.06
C THR A 104 16.45 14.49 -5.48
N SER A 105 15.33 15.18 -5.65
CA SER A 105 15.29 16.64 -5.77
C SER A 105 14.02 17.23 -5.18
N MET A 106 13.23 16.40 -4.46
CA MET A 106 12.03 16.86 -3.76
C MET A 106 12.27 16.85 -2.26
N PHE A 107 11.81 17.91 -1.63
CA PHE A 107 11.90 18.16 -0.20
C PHE A 107 10.53 18.56 0.33
N PHE A 108 10.33 18.31 1.62
CA PHE A 108 9.08 18.60 2.29
C PHE A 108 9.35 19.41 3.56
N LEU A 109 8.61 20.50 3.74
CA LEU A 109 8.63 21.29 4.96
C LEU A 109 7.32 21.11 5.72
N LEU A 110 7.43 20.57 6.93
CA LEU A 110 6.33 20.38 7.86
C LEU A 110 6.37 21.48 8.92
N LYS A 111 5.24 22.18 9.09
CA LYS A 111 4.98 22.97 10.30
C LYS A 111 4.19 22.13 11.29
N GLU A 112 4.68 21.98 12.51
CA GLU A 112 4.03 21.17 13.54
C GLU A 112 2.86 21.90 14.20
N GLY A 113 1.94 21.12 14.77
CA GLY A 113 0.78 21.61 15.52
C GLY A 113 -0.56 21.24 14.89
N ARG A 114 -1.64 21.86 15.40
CA ARG A 114 -3.04 21.52 15.06
C ARG A 114 -3.43 21.72 13.60
N SER A 115 -2.70 22.57 12.88
CA SER A 115 -2.87 22.80 11.44
C SER A 115 -1.58 22.42 10.70
N SER A 116 -1.15 21.18 10.91
CA SER A 116 0.02 20.63 10.23
C SER A 116 -0.20 20.65 8.72
N HIS A 117 0.65 21.38 8.02
CA HIS A 117 0.65 21.46 6.58
C HIS A 117 2.05 21.10 6.09
N VAL A 118 2.10 20.31 5.03
CA VAL A 118 3.34 19.97 4.34
C VAL A 118 3.42 20.82 3.08
N ARG A 119 4.54 21.50 2.88
CA ARG A 119 4.87 22.19 1.63
C ARG A 119 5.94 21.42 0.88
N GLU A 120 5.77 21.31 -0.43
CA GLU A 120 6.73 20.68 -1.32
C GLU A 120 7.70 21.73 -1.86
N GLY A 121 8.97 21.36 -1.97
CA GLY A 121 10.04 22.19 -2.52
C GLY A 121 10.95 21.36 -3.39
N TRP A 122 11.57 22.01 -4.38
CA TRP A 122 12.45 21.33 -5.33
C TRP A 122 13.82 21.98 -5.39
N GLY A 123 14.84 21.13 -5.53
CA GLY A 123 16.21 21.54 -5.76
C GLY A 123 17.16 20.34 -5.75
N PRO A 124 18.37 20.47 -6.33
CA PRO A 124 19.26 19.32 -6.55
C PRO A 124 19.80 18.72 -5.25
N VAL A 125 20.10 19.58 -4.26
CA VAL A 125 20.67 19.19 -2.95
C VAL A 125 20.00 19.98 -1.82
N GLN A 126 19.41 21.13 -2.16
CA GLN A 126 18.78 22.04 -1.22
C GLN A 126 17.52 22.62 -1.84
N ALA A 127 16.45 22.70 -1.06
CA ALA A 127 15.21 23.39 -1.43
C ALA A 127 14.97 24.60 -0.53
N GLU A 128 14.39 25.65 -1.14
CA GLU A 128 14.04 26.89 -0.46
C GLU A 128 12.53 26.94 -0.21
N PHE A 129 12.15 27.37 0.98
CA PHE A 129 10.77 27.54 1.41
C PHE A 129 10.56 28.97 1.90
N PRO A 130 10.31 29.92 0.98
CA PRO A 130 9.99 31.29 1.37
C PRO A 130 8.66 31.31 2.13
N LEU A 131 8.66 31.89 3.33
CA LEU A 131 7.44 32.28 4.04
C LEU A 131 6.96 33.66 3.59
N GLY A 132 7.88 34.49 3.08
CA GLY A 132 7.63 35.90 2.84
C GLY A 132 7.44 36.67 4.16
N PRO A 133 6.75 37.82 4.14
CA PRO A 133 6.48 38.64 5.33
C PRO A 133 5.70 37.84 6.39
N VAL A 134 6.34 37.60 7.53
CA VAL A 134 5.76 36.73 8.56
C VAL A 134 4.69 37.43 9.39
N THR A 135 3.79 36.61 9.92
CA THR A 135 2.70 36.99 10.84
C THR A 135 2.71 36.02 12.03
N ALA A 136 1.91 36.29 13.07
CA ALA A 136 1.76 35.36 14.19
C ALA A 136 1.34 33.94 13.76
N ALA A 137 0.63 33.80 12.62
CA ALA A 137 0.25 32.50 12.07
C ALA A 137 1.44 31.67 11.56
N HIS A 138 2.60 32.29 11.32
CA HIS A 138 3.83 31.62 10.92
C HIS A 138 4.64 31.09 12.11
N GLN A 139 4.41 31.60 13.32
CA GLN A 139 5.08 31.11 14.53
C GLN A 139 4.85 29.61 14.74
N GLY A 140 5.90 28.87 15.09
CA GLY A 140 5.83 27.44 15.42
C GLY A 140 7.08 26.66 15.07
N THR A 141 7.02 25.35 15.28
CA THR A 141 8.14 24.44 15.03
C THR A 141 8.09 23.87 13.61
N TYR A 142 9.22 23.92 12.93
CA TYR A 142 9.40 23.43 11.57
C TYR A 142 10.37 22.26 11.53
N ARG A 143 10.07 21.26 10.71
CA ARG A 143 10.96 20.15 10.35
C ARG A 143 10.93 19.93 8.86
N CYS A 144 12.04 19.49 8.29
CA CYS A 144 12.08 19.16 6.87
C CYS A 144 12.50 17.71 6.61
N PHE A 145 12.17 17.24 5.41
CA PHE A 145 12.44 15.90 4.92
C PHE A 145 13.01 15.99 3.49
N GLY A 146 13.97 15.13 3.17
CA GLY A 146 14.33 14.80 1.79
C GLY A 146 13.60 13.55 1.31
N SER A 147 13.38 13.43 0.01
CA SER A 147 12.71 12.26 -0.59
C SER A 147 13.70 11.28 -1.23
N TYR A 148 13.40 9.99 -1.12
CA TYR A 148 14.08 8.93 -1.88
C TYR A 148 13.22 8.39 -3.03
N ASN A 149 11.90 8.55 -2.92
CA ASN A 149 10.92 8.32 -3.98
C ASN A 149 9.63 9.09 -3.63
N SER A 150 8.55 8.86 -4.37
CA SER A 150 7.27 9.56 -4.17
C SER A 150 6.61 9.33 -2.79
N HIS A 151 6.90 8.23 -2.09
CA HIS A 151 6.23 7.88 -0.84
C HIS A 151 7.20 7.50 0.30
N SER A 152 8.51 7.69 0.12
CA SER A 152 9.54 7.37 1.12
C SER A 152 10.42 8.59 1.38
N TRP A 153 10.36 9.08 2.60
CA TRP A 153 11.02 10.30 3.05
C TRP A 153 12.07 10.00 4.11
N SER A 154 13.04 10.89 4.23
CA SER A 154 14.17 10.81 5.15
C SER A 154 13.75 10.79 6.63
N PHE A 155 14.71 10.68 7.55
CA PHE A 155 14.45 11.15 8.92
C PHE A 155 14.05 12.64 8.91
N PRO A 156 13.24 13.08 9.88
CA PRO A 156 12.99 14.50 10.07
C PRO A 156 14.29 15.21 10.45
N SER A 157 14.48 16.44 9.96
CA SER A 157 15.54 17.32 10.47
C SER A 157 15.38 17.59 11.96
N GLU A 158 16.44 18.13 12.57
CA GLU A 158 16.31 18.86 13.83
C GLU A 158 15.26 19.97 13.69
N PRO A 159 14.45 20.20 14.74
CA PRO A 159 13.41 21.22 14.70
C PRO A 159 13.99 22.63 14.73
N VAL A 160 13.32 23.54 14.01
CA VAL A 160 13.55 24.98 14.12
C VAL A 160 12.28 25.64 14.64
N GLU A 161 12.35 26.28 15.80
CA GLU A 161 11.25 27.07 16.35
C GLU A 161 11.34 28.51 15.83
N LEU A 162 10.39 28.91 14.99
CA LEU A 162 10.27 30.28 14.50
C LEU A 162 9.43 31.08 15.49
N VAL A 163 10.01 32.10 16.10
CA VAL A 163 9.36 33.03 17.02
C VAL A 163 9.15 34.36 16.30
N VAL A 164 7.90 34.86 16.34
CA VAL A 164 7.51 36.12 15.71
C VAL A 164 7.12 37.12 16.79
N THR A 165 7.94 38.16 16.98
CA THR A 165 7.70 39.22 17.95
C THR A 165 6.90 40.35 17.29
N GLY A 166 5.83 40.80 17.94
CA GLY A 166 5.09 41.98 17.52
C GLY A 166 5.55 43.22 18.27
N ASP A 167 5.88 44.29 17.55
CA ASP A 167 6.04 45.60 18.17
C ASP A 167 4.71 45.99 18.84
N GLY A 168 4.77 46.29 20.14
CA GLY A 168 3.67 46.26 21.10
C GLY A 168 2.52 47.27 20.92
N ASN A 169 2.05 47.56 19.71
CA ASN A 169 0.94 48.48 19.45
C ASN A 169 -0.21 47.90 18.60
N THR A 170 -0.27 46.60 18.38
CA THR A 170 -1.47 45.96 17.81
C THR A 170 -2.02 44.91 18.77
N SER A 171 -2.94 45.36 19.62
CA SER A 171 -3.87 44.53 20.37
C SER A 171 -4.66 43.65 19.39
N PHE A 172 -4.19 42.42 19.16
CA PHE A 172 -4.94 41.44 18.38
C PHE A 172 -5.94 40.74 19.29
N SER A 173 -7.19 41.15 19.13
CA SER A 173 -8.36 40.45 19.67
C SER A 173 -8.36 39.00 19.20
N LEU A 174 -8.19 38.08 20.14
CA LEU A 174 -8.47 36.66 19.97
C LEU A 174 -9.96 36.49 19.65
N LEU A 175 -10.30 36.24 18.39
CA LEU A 175 -11.58 35.64 18.05
C LEU A 175 -11.42 34.12 18.15
N ASP A 176 -11.75 33.66 19.34
CA ASP A 176 -11.99 32.28 19.73
C ASP A 176 -13.18 31.72 18.91
N PRO A 177 -13.01 30.68 18.08
CA PRO A 177 -14.14 29.94 17.54
C PRO A 177 -14.61 28.95 18.61
N THR A 178 -15.72 29.29 19.24
CA THR A 178 -16.52 28.47 20.15
C THR A 178 -16.56 26.99 19.72
N SER A 179 -15.95 26.15 20.55
CA SER A 179 -16.17 24.71 20.60
C SER A 179 -17.55 24.39 21.16
N PRO A 180 -18.34 23.50 20.53
CA PRO A 180 -19.35 22.73 21.25
C PRO A 180 -18.74 21.38 21.63
N ALA A 181 -18.45 21.25 22.93
CA ALA A 181 -18.20 19.96 23.55
C ALA A 181 -19.50 19.14 23.67
N ALA A 182 -19.31 17.83 23.68
CA ALA A 182 -20.14 16.80 24.31
C ALA A 182 -21.46 16.41 23.65
N ALA A 183 -21.42 15.24 22.99
CA ALA A 183 -22.42 14.18 23.21
C ALA A 183 -21.71 12.84 23.02
N ALA A 184 -21.07 12.35 24.08
CA ALA A 184 -20.88 10.92 24.25
C ALA A 184 -22.24 10.36 24.63
N ASP A 185 -22.79 9.43 23.86
CA ASP A 185 -23.80 8.49 24.36
C ASP A 185 -23.98 7.31 23.39
N ALA A 186 -23.87 6.10 23.97
CA ALA A 186 -24.43 4.83 23.56
C ALA A 186 -24.28 4.40 22.08
N TRP A 187 -23.36 3.47 21.85
CA TRP A 187 -23.27 2.69 20.62
C TRP A 187 -24.33 1.58 20.64
N GLU A 188 -25.27 1.63 19.72
CA GLU A 188 -26.14 0.49 19.39
C GLU A 188 -25.61 -0.14 18.08
N PRO A 189 -25.39 -1.47 18.02
CA PRO A 189 -24.93 -2.15 16.80
C PRO A 189 -25.96 -2.05 15.67
N CYS A 190 -25.50 -1.83 14.43
CA CYS A 190 -26.35 -1.97 13.25
C CYS A 190 -26.92 -3.40 13.18
N ALA A 191 -28.23 -3.55 13.33
CA ALA A 191 -28.92 -4.79 13.01
C ALA A 191 -28.87 -5.02 11.49
N MET A 192 -27.98 -5.92 11.05
CA MET A 192 -28.15 -6.62 9.78
C MET A 192 -29.18 -7.72 10.02
N ASN A 193 -30.35 -7.60 9.40
CA ASN A 193 -31.25 -8.72 9.20
C ASN A 193 -30.59 -9.67 8.19
N THR A 194 -29.73 -10.54 8.70
CA THR A 194 -29.18 -11.69 7.98
C THR A 194 -30.09 -12.88 8.25
N GLU A 195 -31.08 -13.07 7.40
CA GLU A 195 -31.69 -14.39 7.25
C GLU A 195 -30.82 -15.18 6.26
N SER A 196 -29.86 -15.94 6.81
CA SER A 196 -29.49 -17.29 6.39
C SER A 196 -28.07 -17.67 6.83
N GLY A 197 -27.98 -18.76 7.59
CA GLY A 197 -26.83 -19.65 7.60
C GLY A 197 -25.67 -19.29 8.52
N ALA A 198 -25.75 -19.74 9.77
CA ALA A 198 -24.58 -19.93 10.61
C ALA A 198 -23.59 -20.91 9.93
N GLN A 199 -22.35 -20.47 9.69
CA GLN A 199 -21.21 -21.37 9.50
C GLN A 199 -19.98 -20.74 10.16
N LYS A 200 -19.41 -21.51 11.10
CA LYS A 200 -18.20 -21.26 11.90
C LYS A 200 -16.99 -20.76 11.09
N ASP A 201 -16.12 -20.02 11.76
CA ASP A 201 -14.78 -19.56 11.37
C ASP A 201 -13.99 -20.57 10.50
N PRO A 202 -13.17 -20.07 9.56
CA PRO A 202 -11.74 -19.83 9.86
C PRO A 202 -11.22 -18.50 9.28
N VAL A 203 -10.53 -17.66 10.05
CA VAL A 203 -9.07 -17.66 10.24
C VAL A 203 -8.29 -17.50 8.91
N LEU A 204 -7.70 -16.29 8.77
CA LEU A 204 -6.38 -16.01 8.18
C LEU A 204 -6.17 -16.37 6.69
N TRP A 205 -6.44 -15.42 5.80
CA TRP A 205 -6.11 -15.53 4.37
C TRP A 205 -4.60 -15.51 4.11
N ASP A 206 -4.13 -16.65 3.61
CA ASP A 206 -3.37 -16.83 2.36
C ASP A 206 -2.03 -16.10 2.13
N PHE A 207 -1.01 -16.51 2.89
CA PHE A 207 0.40 -16.50 2.44
C PHE A 207 0.99 -17.92 2.27
N THR A 208 0.19 -18.94 2.58
CA THR A 208 0.64 -20.34 2.62
C THR A 208 0.36 -21.06 1.31
N THR A 209 -0.71 -20.74 0.59
CA THR A 209 -1.14 -21.44 -0.64
C THR A 209 -0.22 -21.15 -1.84
N GLN A 210 0.25 -19.90 -2.00
CA GLN A 210 1.21 -19.57 -3.07
C GLN A 210 2.61 -20.14 -2.79
N ASN A 211 3.03 -20.20 -1.52
CA ASN A 211 4.30 -20.80 -1.12
C ASN A 211 4.28 -22.32 -1.25
N LEU A 212 3.15 -22.98 -0.95
CA LEU A 212 2.98 -24.42 -1.17
C LEU A 212 2.96 -24.80 -2.65
N LEU A 213 2.31 -23.99 -3.51
CA LEU A 213 2.36 -24.17 -4.96
C LEU A 213 3.79 -24.04 -5.50
N ARG A 214 4.56 -23.06 -5.02
CA ARG A 214 5.97 -22.87 -5.38
C ARG A 214 6.87 -24.01 -4.88
N LEU A 215 6.64 -24.48 -3.65
CA LEU A 215 7.38 -25.62 -3.08
C LEU A 215 7.06 -26.93 -3.83
N GLY A 216 5.79 -27.13 -4.19
CA GLY A 216 5.33 -28.28 -4.95
C GLY A 216 5.94 -28.34 -6.36
N LEU A 217 5.99 -27.20 -7.07
CA LEU A 217 6.66 -27.10 -8.37
C LEU A 217 8.17 -27.36 -8.25
N ALA A 218 8.83 -26.83 -7.22
CA ALA A 218 10.25 -27.07 -6.99
C ALA A 218 10.56 -28.56 -6.73
N LEU A 219 9.73 -29.25 -5.94
CA LEU A 219 9.87 -30.68 -5.68
C LEU A 219 9.67 -31.52 -6.96
N LEU A 220 8.67 -31.19 -7.78
CA LEU A 220 8.42 -31.85 -9.07
C LEU A 220 9.62 -31.74 -10.02
N VAL A 221 10.21 -30.54 -10.13
CA VAL A 221 11.41 -30.31 -10.95
C VAL A 221 12.59 -31.13 -10.43
N LEU A 222 12.81 -31.16 -9.11
CA LEU A 222 13.88 -31.97 -8.51
C LEU A 222 13.71 -33.47 -8.80
N VAL A 223 12.50 -34.01 -8.66
CA VAL A 223 12.21 -35.42 -8.97
C VAL A 223 12.47 -35.71 -10.44
N ALA A 224 12.02 -34.84 -11.35
CA ALA A 224 12.27 -35.01 -12.79
C ALA A 224 13.78 -35.01 -13.12
N LEU A 225 14.56 -34.09 -12.53
CA LEU A 225 16.01 -34.05 -12.70
C LEU A 225 16.69 -35.32 -12.18
N VAL A 226 16.28 -35.83 -11.01
CA VAL A 226 16.81 -37.09 -10.47
C VAL A 226 16.49 -38.27 -11.38
N LEU A 227 15.27 -38.35 -11.93
CA LEU A 227 14.90 -39.41 -12.87
C LEU A 227 15.75 -39.35 -14.14
N LEU A 228 15.95 -38.16 -14.72
CA LEU A 228 16.82 -37.97 -15.88
C LEU A 228 18.27 -38.38 -15.58
N LEU A 229 18.80 -38.03 -14.40
CA LEU A 229 20.14 -38.44 -13.98
C LEU A 229 20.26 -39.96 -13.79
N VAL A 230 19.21 -40.61 -13.27
CA VAL A 230 19.17 -42.07 -13.11
C VAL A 230 19.13 -42.76 -14.48
N GLU A 231 18.32 -42.25 -15.41
CA GLU A 231 18.25 -42.76 -16.78
C GLU A 231 19.58 -42.59 -17.50
N ASP A 232 20.22 -41.44 -17.34
CA ASP A 232 21.52 -41.15 -17.93
C ASP A 232 22.64 -42.00 -17.28
N CYS A 233 22.61 -42.20 -15.96
CA CYS A 233 23.51 -43.14 -15.29
C CYS A 233 23.28 -44.59 -15.72
N LYS A 234 22.02 -45.01 -15.92
CA LYS A 234 21.68 -46.33 -16.49
C LYS A 234 22.15 -46.43 -17.94
N SER A 235 22.05 -45.36 -18.73
CA SER A 235 22.56 -45.29 -20.10
C SER A 235 24.08 -45.45 -20.12
N ARG A 236 24.81 -44.65 -19.32
CA ARG A 236 26.27 -44.74 -19.17
C ARG A 236 26.72 -46.11 -18.67
N LYS A 237 26.02 -46.71 -17.70
CA LYS A 237 26.29 -48.08 -17.24
C LYS A 237 26.01 -49.10 -18.35
N ARG A 238 24.91 -48.99 -19.09
CA ARG A 238 24.61 -49.88 -20.23
C ARG A 238 25.64 -49.76 -21.35
N VAL A 239 26.13 -48.55 -21.64
CA VAL A 239 27.22 -48.32 -22.61
C VAL A 239 28.54 -48.92 -22.11
N ARG A 240 28.90 -48.74 -20.82
CA ARG A 240 30.09 -49.37 -20.22
C ARG A 240 30.02 -50.89 -20.20
N VAL A 241 28.87 -51.48 -19.89
CA VAL A 241 28.66 -52.94 -19.93
C VAL A 241 28.75 -53.47 -21.37
N ARG A 242 28.25 -52.74 -22.36
CA ARG A 242 28.42 -53.08 -23.79
C ARG A 242 29.89 -53.00 -24.23
N ALA A 243 30.65 -52.02 -23.74
CA ALA A 243 32.09 -51.89 -24.01
C ALA A 243 32.95 -53.00 -23.34
N HIS A 244 32.63 -53.39 -22.09
CA HIS A 244 33.27 -54.52 -21.42
C HIS A 244 32.86 -55.89 -21.97
N GLY A 245 31.64 -56.02 -22.50
CA GLY A 245 31.19 -57.21 -23.22
C GLY A 245 31.87 -57.40 -24.58
N ALA A 246 32.21 -56.31 -25.27
CA ALA A 246 32.96 -56.34 -26.53
C ALA A 246 34.42 -56.79 -26.33
N THR A 247 35.09 -56.30 -25.29
CA THR A 247 36.47 -56.68 -24.95
C THR A 247 36.62 -58.13 -24.45
N SER A 248 35.60 -58.69 -23.79
CA SER A 248 35.59 -60.11 -23.38
C SER A 248 35.39 -61.07 -24.57
N ARG A 249 34.63 -60.68 -25.60
CA ARG A 249 34.44 -61.49 -26.82
C ARG A 249 35.70 -61.55 -27.69
N GLU A 250 36.50 -60.49 -27.70
CA GLU A 250 37.74 -60.43 -28.48
C GLU A 250 38.87 -61.27 -27.88
N HIS A 251 38.93 -61.40 -26.54
CA HIS A 251 39.88 -62.30 -25.88
C HIS A 251 39.56 -63.80 -26.05
N ARG A 252 38.30 -64.17 -26.32
CA ARG A 252 37.89 -65.57 -26.58
C ARG A 252 38.12 -66.01 -28.03
N GLY A 253 38.17 -65.06 -28.98
CA GLY A 253 38.46 -65.33 -30.39
C GLY A 253 39.94 -65.59 -30.73
N ARG A 254 40.87 -65.22 -29.85
CA ARG A 254 42.33 -65.30 -30.11
C ARG A 254 43.03 -66.54 -29.55
N ARG A 255 42.33 -67.45 -28.85
CA ARG A 255 42.87 -68.71 -28.30
C ARG A 255 42.62 -69.97 -29.14
N GLY A 256 42.06 -69.84 -30.35
CA GLY A 256 41.65 -70.98 -31.20
C GLY A 256 42.43 -71.17 -32.51
N ARG A 257 43.70 -70.77 -32.59
CA ARG A 257 44.58 -71.11 -33.73
C ARG A 257 45.91 -71.67 -33.21
N ARG A 258 45.97 -72.99 -33.03
CA ARG A 258 47.23 -73.75 -33.05
C ARG A 258 47.22 -74.66 -34.26
N VAL A 259 48.34 -74.57 -34.97
CA VAL A 259 48.74 -75.25 -36.20
C VAL A 259 48.91 -76.76 -35.95
N PRO A 260 48.47 -77.66 -36.85
CA PRO A 260 48.99 -79.01 -36.89
C PRO A 260 50.16 -79.11 -37.89
N THR A 261 51.33 -79.45 -37.37
CA THR A 261 52.48 -79.99 -38.10
C THR A 261 52.15 -81.40 -38.60
N GLY A 262 52.54 -81.70 -39.83
CA GLY A 262 52.19 -82.91 -40.56
C GLY A 262 53.08 -84.14 -40.33
N THR A 263 52.94 -85.05 -41.30
CA THR A 263 53.54 -86.38 -41.54
C THR A 263 52.99 -87.52 -40.66
N GLY A 264 52.58 -88.69 -41.16
CA GLY A 264 52.57 -89.35 -42.47
C GLY A 264 52.50 -90.87 -42.22
N GLY A 265 51.96 -91.68 -43.14
CA GLY A 265 52.23 -93.13 -43.16
C GLY A 265 51.04 -94.09 -43.35
N LEU A 266 50.90 -94.51 -44.61
CA LEU A 266 50.44 -95.80 -45.16
C LEU A 266 50.12 -96.97 -44.21
N ALA A 267 48.96 -97.61 -44.44
CA ALA A 267 48.83 -98.92 -45.09
C ALA A 267 47.38 -99.12 -45.55
#